data_AF-A0A962N6T6-F1
#
_entry.id   AF-A0A962N6T6-F1
#
_cell.length_a   1.000
_cell.length_b   1.000
_cell.length_c   1.000
_cell.angle_alpha   90.00
_cell.angle_beta   90.00
_cell.angle_gamma   90.00
#
_symmetry.space_group_name_H-M   'P 1'
#
loop_
_entity.id
_entity.type
_entity.pdbx_description
1 polymer ?
#
loop_
_entity_poly.entity_id
_entity_poly.type
_entity_poly.pdbx_seq_one_letter_code
_entity_poly.pdbx_strand_id
1 'polypeptide(L)'
;AVLCIGLGCFPGLLYQLLPYAVDYEPYTGAHLVSQFQLLLFSGLAFFLLLPLMKRTLTISLDLDWIYRVVLFRLAGLVQRVWSRLLDGLEDWWKASGRNGSRRLVGWLLPGGLLARTWPTGSMTLWVTVILVLVVVLAQRS
;
A
#
# COMPACT_ATOMS: atom_id res chain seq x y z
N ALA A 1 -16.85 -20.91 19.04
CA ALA A 1 -18.17 -20.46 19.52
C ALA A 1 -18.17 -20.20 21.03
N VAL A 2 -17.87 -21.20 21.86
CA VAL A 2 -17.87 -21.08 23.33
C VAL A 2 -16.97 -19.95 23.85
N LEU A 3 -15.76 -19.80 23.30
CA LEU A 3 -14.83 -18.73 23.69
C LEU A 3 -15.38 -17.31 23.41
N CYS A 4 -16.07 -17.12 22.28
CA CYS A 4 -16.64 -15.81 21.92
C CYS A 4 -17.82 -15.45 22.82
N ILE A 5 -18.65 -16.42 23.18
CA ILE A 5 -19.78 -16.23 24.10
C ILE A 5 -19.24 -15.97 25.50
N GLY A 6 -18.24 -16.75 25.94
CA GLY A 6 -17.58 -16.56 27.23
C GLY A 6 -16.94 -15.18 27.37
N LEU A 7 -16.21 -14.70 26.34
CA LEU A 7 -15.58 -13.37 26.37
C LEU A 7 -16.59 -12.22 26.26
N GLY A 8 -17.71 -12.41 25.54
CA GLY A 8 -18.79 -11.42 25.46
C GLY A 8 -19.59 -11.29 26.75
N CYS A 9 -19.91 -12.42 27.40
CA CYS A 9 -20.67 -12.43 28.66
C CYS A 9 -19.80 -12.10 29.88
N PHE A 10 -18.52 -12.48 29.88
CA PHE A 10 -17.58 -12.27 30.98
C PHE A 10 -16.34 -11.50 30.51
N PRO A 11 -16.47 -10.21 30.17
CA PRO A 11 -15.35 -9.39 29.70
C PRO A 11 -14.28 -9.19 30.80
N GLY A 12 -14.67 -9.36 32.07
CA GLY A 12 -13.76 -9.31 33.21
C GLY A 12 -12.60 -10.30 33.14
N LEU A 13 -12.77 -11.44 32.45
CA LEU A 13 -11.67 -12.40 32.24
C LEU A 13 -10.52 -11.79 31.41
N LEU A 14 -10.82 -10.87 30.49
CA LEU A 14 -9.81 -10.22 29.67
C LEU A 14 -9.20 -9.00 30.38
N TYR A 15 -10.01 -8.26 31.13
CA TYR A 15 -9.55 -7.09 31.89
C TYR A 15 -8.58 -7.45 33.02
N GLN A 16 -8.70 -8.63 33.63
CA GLN A 16 -7.76 -9.10 34.66
C GLN A 16 -6.34 -9.35 34.15
N LEU A 17 -6.15 -9.59 32.84
CA LEU A 17 -4.82 -9.73 32.24
C LEU A 17 -4.19 -8.38 31.87
N LEU A 18 -4.94 -7.28 31.94
CA LEU A 18 -4.40 -5.96 31.63
C LEU A 18 -3.69 -5.37 32.86
N PRO A 19 -2.45 -4.85 32.71
CA PRO A 19 -1.68 -4.25 33.80
C PRO A 19 -2.17 -2.86 34.25
N TYR A 20 -3.30 -2.38 33.71
CA TYR A 20 -3.91 -1.09 34.05
C TYR A 20 -5.38 -1.31 34.43
N ALA A 21 -5.84 -0.64 35.49
CA ALA A 21 -7.23 -0.73 35.95
C ALA A 21 -8.17 -0.05 34.93
N VAL A 22 -9.09 -0.82 34.36
CA VAL A 22 -10.13 -0.33 33.46
C VAL A 22 -11.49 -0.65 34.09
N ASP A 23 -12.06 0.34 34.77
CA ASP A 23 -13.44 0.29 35.27
C ASP A 23 -14.41 0.67 34.14
N TYR A 24 -14.48 -0.18 33.12
CA TYR A 24 -15.46 -0.03 32.04
C TYR A 24 -16.63 -0.97 32.27
N GLU A 25 -17.84 -0.41 32.39
CA GLU A 25 -19.08 -1.17 32.50
C GLU A 25 -19.73 -1.28 31.11
N PRO A 26 -19.51 -2.38 30.35
CA PRO A 26 -19.90 -2.48 28.95
C PRO A 26 -21.41 -2.53 28.72
N TYR A 27 -22.19 -2.84 29.76
CA TYR A 27 -23.63 -3.04 29.69
C TYR A 27 -24.39 -2.01 30.54
N THR A 28 -24.15 -0.72 30.32
CA THR A 28 -25.00 0.30 30.95
C THR A 28 -26.36 0.37 30.25
N GLY A 29 -27.40 0.73 30.99
CA GLY A 29 -28.77 0.87 30.44
C GLY A 29 -28.85 1.82 29.24
N ALA A 30 -28.04 2.89 29.24
CA ALA A 30 -27.99 3.85 28.13
C ALA A 30 -27.49 3.20 26.82
N HIS A 31 -26.42 2.40 26.88
CA HIS A 31 -25.90 1.70 25.72
C HIS A 31 -26.95 0.73 25.16
N LEU A 32 -27.58 -0.07 26.03
CA LEU A 32 -28.60 -1.04 25.60
C LEU A 32 -29.80 -0.35 24.95
N VAL A 33 -30.32 0.72 25.55
CA VAL A 33 -31.45 1.48 25.00
C VAL A 33 -31.13 2.04 23.61
N SER A 34 -29.92 2.58 23.42
CA SER A 34 -29.50 3.08 22.11
C SER A 34 -29.45 1.98 21.04
N GLN A 35 -28.97 0.78 21.40
CA GLN A 35 -28.94 -0.36 20.48
C GLN A 35 -30.35 -0.86 20.16
N PHE A 36 -31.23 -0.97 21.17
CA PHE A 36 -32.63 -1.32 20.95
C PHE A 36 -33.34 -0.29 20.08
N GLN A 37 -33.07 1.01 20.26
CA GLN A 37 -33.65 2.06 19.42
C GLN A 37 -33.23 1.90 17.95
N LEU A 38 -31.94 1.66 17.69
CA LEU A 38 -31.44 1.41 16.33
C LEU A 38 -32.07 0.16 15.72
N LEU A 39 -32.16 -0.93 16.49
CA LEU A 39 -32.78 -2.18 16.04
C LEU A 39 -34.27 -2.02 15.74
N LEU A 40 -35.02 -1.35 16.62
CA LEU A 40 -36.44 -1.09 16.41
C LEU A 40 -36.67 -0.18 15.21
N PHE A 41 -35.88 0.88 15.06
CA PHE A 41 -35.99 1.79 13.92
C PHE A 41 -35.59 1.13 12.61
N SER A 42 -34.49 0.36 12.58
CA SER A 42 -34.06 -0.41 11.41
C SER A 42 -35.08 -1.49 11.04
N GLY A 43 -35.65 -2.17 12.03
CA GLY A 43 -36.71 -3.15 11.83
C GLY A 43 -37.97 -2.50 11.24
N LEU A 44 -38.37 -1.35 11.77
CA LEU A 44 -39.50 -0.56 11.25
C LEU A 44 -39.24 -0.11 9.82
N ALA A 45 -38.06 0.44 9.53
CA ALA A 45 -37.66 0.83 8.17
C ALA A 45 -37.72 -0.39 7.22
N PHE A 46 -37.23 -1.55 7.65
CA PHE A 46 -37.32 -2.79 6.89
C PHE A 46 -38.78 -3.18 6.59
N PHE A 47 -39.67 -3.16 7.58
CA PHE A 47 -41.10 -3.46 7.39
C PHE A 47 -41.77 -2.46 6.44
N LEU A 48 -41.43 -1.17 6.51
CA LEU A 48 -41.91 -0.15 5.57
C LEU A 48 -41.39 -0.37 4.14
N LEU A 49 -40.16 -0.86 3.98
CA LEU A 49 -39.53 -1.12 2.68
C LEU A 49 -39.85 -2.51 2.09
N LEU A 50 -40.52 -3.40 2.82
CA LEU A 50 -40.99 -4.71 2.30
C LEU A 50 -41.65 -4.64 0.92
N PRO A 51 -42.57 -3.70 0.62
CA PRO A 51 -43.17 -3.60 -0.72
C PRO A 51 -42.16 -3.23 -1.82
N LEU A 52 -41.11 -2.47 -1.50
CA LEU A 52 -40.04 -2.08 -2.43
C LEU A 52 -38.99 -3.19 -2.64
N MET A 53 -38.83 -4.09 -1.67
CA MET A 53 -37.93 -5.24 -1.74
C MET A 53 -38.52 -6.43 -2.51
N LYS A 54 -39.71 -6.29 -3.13
CA LYS A 54 -40.23 -7.29 -4.06
C LYS A 54 -39.23 -7.50 -5.20
N ARG A 55 -38.87 -8.75 -5.47
CA ARG A 55 -37.90 -9.15 -6.49
C ARG A 55 -38.29 -8.59 -7.86
N THR A 56 -37.64 -7.49 -8.26
CA THR A 56 -37.61 -7.06 -9.65
C THR A 56 -36.59 -7.94 -10.38
N LEU A 57 -36.85 -8.29 -11.65
CA LEU A 57 -35.93 -9.03 -12.52
C LEU A 57 -34.77 -8.13 -12.99
N THR A 58 -34.16 -7.43 -12.04
CA THR A 58 -33.04 -6.53 -12.28
C THR A 58 -31.78 -7.25 -11.82
N ILE A 59 -30.81 -7.39 -12.72
CA ILE A 59 -29.52 -7.98 -12.37
C ILE A 59 -28.88 -7.04 -11.33
N SER A 60 -28.73 -7.49 -10.09
CA SER A 60 -27.97 -6.75 -9.08
C SER A 60 -26.50 -6.91 -9.46
N LEU A 61 -25.89 -5.88 -10.03
CA LEU A 61 -24.47 -5.90 -10.32
C LEU A 61 -23.73 -5.66 -8.99
N ASP A 62 -23.25 -6.73 -8.36
CA ASP A 62 -22.48 -6.64 -7.13
C ASP A 62 -21.21 -5.79 -7.32
N LEU A 63 -20.87 -4.98 -6.31
CA LEU A 63 -19.62 -4.22 -6.29
C LEU A 63 -18.38 -5.14 -6.38
N ASP A 64 -18.50 -6.42 -6.01
CA ASP A 64 -17.46 -7.44 -6.21
C ASP A 64 -17.11 -7.62 -7.69
N TRP A 65 -18.08 -7.51 -8.61
CA TRP A 65 -17.80 -7.54 -10.05
C TRP A 65 -16.97 -6.34 -10.50
N ILE A 66 -17.29 -5.14 -9.99
CA ILE A 66 -16.50 -3.93 -10.26
C ILE A 66 -15.09 -4.11 -9.73
N TYR A 67 -14.95 -4.57 -8.48
CA TYR A 67 -13.64 -4.83 -7.88
C TYR A 67 -12.83 -5.83 -8.70
N ARG A 68 -13.39 -6.98 -9.07
CA ARG A 68 -12.64 -8.00 -9.81
C ARG A 68 -12.34 -7.53 -11.23
N VAL A 69 -13.37 -7.19 -12.01
CA VAL A 69 -13.20 -6.99 -13.46
C VAL A 69 -12.49 -5.68 -13.77
N VAL A 70 -12.84 -4.58 -13.10
CA VAL A 70 -12.24 -3.27 -13.38
C VAL A 70 -10.80 -3.21 -12.89
N LEU A 71 -10.51 -3.75 -11.69
CA LEU A 71 -9.14 -3.74 -11.15
C LEU A 71 -8.19 -4.58 -11.99
N PHE A 72 -8.58 -5.81 -12.38
CA PHE A 72 -7.71 -6.64 -13.23
C PHE A 72 -7.48 -6.02 -14.62
N ARG A 73 -8.52 -5.39 -15.21
CA ARG A 73 -8.38 -4.71 -16.50
C ARG A 73 -7.52 -3.45 -16.42
N LEU A 74 -7.67 -2.65 -15.36
CA LEU A 74 -6.84 -1.45 -15.13
C LEU A 74 -5.40 -1.83 -14.82
N ALA A 75 -5.16 -2.83 -13.98
CA ALA A 75 -3.82 -3.32 -13.70
C ALA A 75 -3.10 -3.74 -14.98
N GLY A 76 -3.77 -4.48 -15.87
CA GLY A 76 -3.22 -4.87 -17.16
C GLY A 76 -3.00 -3.70 -18.14
N LEU A 77 -3.78 -2.62 -18.05
CA LEU A 77 -3.53 -1.39 -18.83
C LEU A 77 -2.32 -0.63 -18.29
N VAL A 78 -2.26 -0.43 -16.97
CA VAL A 78 -1.15 0.25 -16.29
C VAL A 78 0.15 -0.48 -16.54
N GLN A 79 0.19 -1.81 -16.41
CA GLN A 79 1.39 -2.60 -16.70
C GLN A 79 1.87 -2.44 -18.14
N ARG A 80 0.96 -2.45 -19.12
CA ARG A 80 1.30 -2.25 -20.55
C ARG A 80 1.79 -0.85 -20.86
N VAL A 81 1.26 0.18 -20.19
CA VAL A 81 1.73 1.56 -20.36
C VAL A 81 3.09 1.73 -19.68
N TRP A 82 3.23 1.21 -18.46
CA TRP A 82 4.45 1.30 -17.68
C TRP A 82 5.63 0.60 -18.36
N SER A 83 5.42 -0.61 -18.89
CA SER A 83 6.45 -1.32 -19.64
C SER A 83 6.87 -0.54 -20.87
N ARG A 84 5.93 0.00 -21.66
CA ARG A 84 6.28 0.81 -22.84
C ARG A 84 7.05 2.09 -22.52
N LEU A 85 6.76 2.72 -21.38
CA LEU A 85 7.50 3.91 -20.94
C LEU A 85 8.92 3.54 -20.51
N LEU A 86 9.08 2.48 -19.71
CA LEU A 86 10.39 2.02 -19.25
C LEU A 86 11.24 1.44 -20.38
N ASP A 87 10.66 0.62 -21.24
CA ASP A 87 11.34 0.05 -22.41
C ASP A 87 11.79 1.17 -23.36
N GLY A 88 10.92 2.18 -23.59
CA GLY A 88 11.27 3.35 -24.39
C GLY A 88 12.37 4.22 -23.77
N LEU A 89 12.39 4.37 -22.44
CA LEU A 89 13.46 5.03 -21.70
C LEU A 89 14.78 4.25 -21.81
N GLU A 90 14.74 2.93 -21.68
CA GLU A 90 15.91 2.07 -21.77
C GLU A 90 16.48 2.05 -23.19
N ASP A 91 15.62 1.98 -24.21
CA ASP A 91 16.01 2.04 -25.62
C ASP A 91 16.57 3.42 -25.97
N TRP A 92 15.98 4.50 -25.46
CA TRP A 92 16.51 5.86 -25.62
C TRP A 92 17.85 6.04 -24.90
N TRP A 93 18.00 5.47 -23.69
CA TRP A 93 19.27 5.46 -22.94
C TRP A 93 20.36 4.70 -23.68
N LYS A 94 20.03 3.53 -24.23
CA LYS A 94 20.94 2.73 -25.06
C LYS A 94 21.28 3.40 -26.38
N ALA A 95 20.33 4.10 -27.01
CA ALA A 95 20.56 4.85 -28.24
C ALA A 95 21.45 6.09 -28.01
N SER A 96 21.21 6.81 -26.92
CA SER A 96 22.04 7.93 -26.45
C SER A 96 23.46 7.44 -26.10
N GLY A 97 23.55 6.29 -25.43
CA GLY A 97 24.80 5.58 -25.16
C GLY A 97 25.51 5.05 -26.41
N ARG A 98 24.79 4.60 -27.45
CA ARG A 98 25.38 4.10 -28.72
C ARG A 98 26.03 5.20 -29.56
N ASN A 99 25.56 6.44 -29.48
CA ASN A 99 26.20 7.56 -30.17
C ASN A 99 27.46 8.05 -29.44
N GLY A 100 27.52 7.89 -28.10
CA GLY A 100 28.73 8.15 -27.30
C GLY A 100 29.75 7.01 -27.29
N SER A 101 29.30 5.75 -27.30
CA SER A 101 30.16 4.57 -27.11
C SER A 101 31.07 4.26 -28.30
N ARG A 102 30.70 4.63 -29.53
CA ARG A 102 31.63 4.50 -30.67
C ARG A 102 32.81 5.47 -30.61
N ARG A 103 32.67 6.60 -29.90
CA ARG A 103 33.77 7.56 -29.68
C ARG A 103 34.56 7.27 -28.41
N LEU A 104 33.91 6.72 -27.39
CA LEU A 104 34.53 6.43 -26.09
C LEU A 104 35.24 5.07 -26.03
N VAL A 105 34.77 4.04 -26.73
CA VAL A 105 35.43 2.71 -26.76
C VAL A 105 36.77 2.74 -27.50
N GLY A 106 36.96 3.67 -28.45
CA GLY A 106 38.28 3.92 -29.05
C GLY A 106 39.28 4.59 -28.09
N TRP A 107 38.79 5.31 -27.07
CA TRP A 107 39.60 5.89 -25.99
C TRP A 107 39.84 4.90 -24.84
N LEU A 108 38.98 3.90 -24.68
CA LEU A 108 38.94 2.98 -23.56
C LEU A 108 39.38 1.56 -23.97
N LEU A 109 40.65 1.43 -24.39
CA LEU A 109 41.49 0.23 -24.60
C LEU A 109 41.73 -0.18 -26.08
N PRO A 110 42.98 -0.05 -26.56
CA PRO A 110 44.04 -1.01 -26.22
C PRO A 110 45.34 -0.32 -25.75
N GLY A 111 45.68 -0.45 -24.46
CA GLY A 111 46.98 -0.02 -23.89
C GLY A 111 47.02 1.30 -23.11
N GLY A 112 45.87 1.93 -22.80
CA GLY A 112 45.83 3.23 -22.11
C GLY A 112 45.65 3.14 -20.58
N LEU A 113 46.37 4.01 -19.87
CA LEU A 113 46.49 4.36 -18.42
C LEU A 113 45.51 3.82 -17.33
N LEU A 114 44.35 3.24 -17.63
CA LEU A 114 43.38 2.75 -16.63
C LEU A 114 43.77 1.40 -15.99
N ALA A 115 44.69 0.64 -16.60
CA ALA A 115 45.21 -0.61 -16.03
C ALA A 115 46.30 -0.39 -14.95
N ARG A 116 46.74 0.85 -14.72
CA ARG A 116 47.79 1.15 -13.74
C ARG A 116 47.16 1.69 -12.45
N THR A 117 46.70 0.77 -11.62
CA THR A 117 46.45 0.92 -10.17
C THR A 117 45.87 2.27 -9.74
N TRP A 118 44.57 2.48 -9.93
CA TRP A 118 43.91 3.63 -9.32
C TRP A 118 43.91 3.42 -7.80
N PRO A 119 44.46 4.37 -7.01
CA PRO A 119 44.54 4.22 -5.57
C PRO A 119 43.13 4.24 -4.99
N THR A 120 42.79 3.17 -4.27
CA THR A 120 41.48 2.91 -3.65
C THR A 120 40.96 4.09 -2.81
N GLY A 121 41.86 4.97 -2.34
CA GLY A 121 41.51 6.18 -1.60
C GLY A 121 40.68 7.21 -2.38
N SER A 122 40.76 7.26 -3.71
CA SER A 122 39.96 8.19 -4.51
C SER A 122 38.46 7.82 -4.48
N MET A 123 38.13 6.52 -4.52
CA MET A 123 36.74 6.08 -4.40
C MET A 123 36.16 6.37 -3.01
N THR A 124 36.96 6.17 -1.95
CA THR A 124 36.53 6.47 -0.59
C THR A 124 36.26 7.95 -0.39
N LEU A 125 37.08 8.84 -0.98
CA LEU A 125 36.86 10.29 -0.94
C LEU A 125 35.55 10.70 -1.63
N TRP A 126 35.24 10.14 -2.79
CA TRP A 126 33.99 10.47 -3.48
C TRP A 126 32.76 9.96 -2.73
N VAL A 127 32.84 8.76 -2.15
CA VAL A 127 31.75 8.21 -1.32
C VAL A 127 31.53 9.05 -0.06
N THR A 128 32.60 9.47 0.62
CA THR A 128 32.45 10.32 1.82
C THR A 128 31.89 11.70 1.47
N VAL A 129 32.32 12.32 0.37
CA VAL A 129 31.77 13.60 -0.11
C VAL A 129 30.26 13.48 -0.40
N ILE A 130 29.85 12.42 -1.10
CA ILE A 130 28.43 12.19 -1.41
C ILE A 130 27.62 11.96 -0.13
N LEU A 131 28.12 11.15 0.80
CA LEU A 131 27.43 10.84 2.05
C LEU A 131 27.26 12.09 2.91
N VAL A 132 28.31 12.91 3.04
CA VAL A 132 28.24 14.20 3.76
C VAL A 132 27.21 15.13 3.11
N LEU A 133 27.20 15.23 1.79
CA LEU A 133 26.25 16.09 1.08
C LEU A 133 24.80 15.63 1.28
N VAL A 134 24.55 14.32 1.25
CA VAL A 134 23.22 13.73 1.52
C VAL A 134 22.78 14.01 2.96
N VAL A 135 23.66 13.86 3.94
CA VAL A 135 23.35 14.13 5.36
C VAL A 135 23.02 15.61 5.57
N VAL A 136 23.78 16.53 4.97
CA VAL A 136 23.53 17.97 5.06
C VAL A 136 22.19 18.35 4.43
N LEU A 137 21.83 17.73 3.31
CA LEU A 137 20.53 17.94 2.67
C LEU A 137 19.38 17.38 3.52
N ALA A 138 19.56 16.22 4.14
CA ALA A 138 18.56 15.59 5.00
C ALA A 138 18.34 16.32 6.33
N GLN A 139 19.34 17.00 6.88
CA GLN A 139 19.18 17.85 8.08
C GLN A 139 18.45 19.17 7.80
N ARG A 140 18.33 19.56 6.52
CA ARG A 140 17.69 20.82 6.11
C ARG A 140 16.21 20.65 5.76
N SER A 141 15.71 19.41 5.69
CA SER A 141 14.29 19.05 5.52
C SER A 141 13.65 18.69 6.84
#